data_AF-A0A9P4K1W8-F1
#
_entry.id   AF-A0A9P4K1W8-F1
#
_cell.length_a   1.000
_cell.length_b   1.000
_cell.length_c   1.000
_cell.angle_alpha   90.00
_cell.angle_beta   90.00
_cell.angle_gamma   90.00
#
_symmetry.space_group_name_H-M   'P 1'
#
loop_
_entity.id
_entity.type
_entity.pdbx_description
1 polymer ?
#
loop_
_entity_poly.entity_id
_entity_poly.type
_entity_poly.pdbx_seq_one_letter_code
_entity_poly.pdbx_strand_id
1 'polypeptide(L)'
;MKLSPLLFITLAAAQTPSPYTDPQSGITFNTFIEPSSGYFFGIALPEDTSNNTDFIATLGSKGTGWSGVSLGGGMLNKLLIVAWPNGQSVVASFRKTANFGNPPVTTGSFTQKAIANGTYVNSTHWRYTFLCEKCILMDKTTFGPSDTAPNFGWARNSAAPAQKPNAAAAVSKHQTQGQYSLDLTKAMSADFGMWKSWAGM
;
A
#
# COMPACT_ATOMS: atom_id res chain seq x y z
N MET A 1 -40.39 6.15 -36.97
CA MET A 1 -39.24 6.57 -36.14
C MET A 1 -39.36 5.98 -34.75
N LYS A 2 -38.51 5.02 -34.38
CA LYS A 2 -38.17 4.69 -33.00
C LYS A 2 -36.68 4.36 -33.00
N LEU A 3 -35.85 5.30 -32.55
CA LEU A 3 -34.43 5.04 -32.28
C LEU A 3 -34.34 4.37 -30.92
N SER A 4 -33.90 3.12 -30.88
CA SER A 4 -33.47 2.46 -29.64
C SER A 4 -32.08 2.97 -29.25
N PRO A 5 -31.84 3.33 -27.98
CA PRO A 5 -30.51 3.72 -27.53
C PRO A 5 -29.66 2.45 -27.33
N LEU A 6 -28.52 2.36 -28.02
CA LEU A 6 -27.50 1.38 -27.68
C LEU A 6 -26.90 1.76 -26.32
N LEU A 7 -27.11 0.88 -25.33
CA LEU A 7 -26.38 0.92 -24.06
C LEU A 7 -24.91 0.57 -24.35
N PHE A 8 -24.00 1.55 -24.25
CA PHE A 8 -22.57 1.27 -24.18
C PHE A 8 -22.25 0.75 -22.77
N ILE A 9 -22.14 -0.56 -22.62
CA ILE A 9 -21.58 -1.18 -21.42
C ILE A 9 -20.08 -0.96 -21.50
N THR A 10 -19.55 0.00 -20.75
CA THR A 10 -18.09 0.12 -20.56
C THR A 10 -17.66 -1.03 -19.65
N LEU A 11 -17.01 -2.06 -20.22
CA LEU A 11 -16.29 -3.03 -19.42
C LEU A 11 -15.13 -2.29 -18.74
N ALA A 12 -15.24 -2.07 -17.43
CA ALA A 12 -14.10 -1.67 -16.61
C ALA A 12 -13.09 -2.83 -16.63
N ALA A 13 -12.02 -2.70 -17.41
CA ALA A 13 -10.91 -3.64 -17.35
C ALA A 13 -10.31 -3.57 -15.94
N ALA A 14 -10.31 -4.69 -15.21
CA ALA A 14 -9.56 -4.80 -13.98
C ALA A 14 -8.08 -4.50 -14.29
N GLN A 15 -7.51 -3.50 -13.63
CA GLN A 15 -6.10 -3.14 -13.81
C GLN A 15 -5.24 -4.22 -13.17
N THR A 16 -4.65 -5.08 -14.01
CA THR A 16 -3.67 -6.07 -13.56
C THR A 16 -2.45 -5.34 -13.01
N PRO A 17 -1.95 -5.70 -11.82
CA PRO A 17 -0.72 -5.14 -11.31
C PRO A 17 0.44 -5.29 -12.28
N SER A 18 1.25 -4.23 -12.39
CA SER A 18 2.37 -4.17 -13.34
C SER A 18 3.60 -3.47 -12.74
N PRO A 19 4.79 -3.75 -13.29
CA PRO A 19 6.02 -3.07 -12.89
C PRO A 19 5.94 -1.54 -13.09
N TYR A 20 6.45 -0.80 -12.12
CA TYR A 20 6.63 0.65 -12.16
C TYR A 20 7.92 1.03 -11.45
N THR A 21 8.73 1.84 -12.12
CA THR A 21 9.94 2.44 -11.54
C THR A 21 9.62 3.86 -11.08
N ASP A 22 9.78 4.11 -9.77
CA ASP A 22 9.60 5.45 -9.23
C ASP A 22 10.75 6.35 -9.70
N PRO A 23 10.49 7.44 -10.44
CA PRO A 23 11.54 8.26 -11.02
C PRO A 23 12.36 9.04 -9.98
N GLN A 24 11.86 9.17 -8.75
CA GLN A 24 12.56 9.91 -7.69
C GLN A 24 13.56 9.03 -6.93
N SER A 25 13.19 7.79 -6.61
CA SER A 25 14.04 6.83 -5.91
C SER A 25 14.78 5.86 -6.82
N GLY A 26 14.32 5.64 -8.05
CA GLY A 26 14.81 4.60 -8.96
C GLY A 26 14.37 3.18 -8.58
N ILE A 27 13.57 3.02 -7.52
CA ILE A 27 13.09 1.70 -7.08
C ILE A 27 12.01 1.20 -8.04
N THR A 28 12.15 -0.05 -8.47
CA THR A 28 11.13 -0.72 -9.28
C THR A 28 10.26 -1.61 -8.40
N PHE A 29 8.95 -1.44 -8.53
CA PHE A 29 7.93 -2.16 -7.77
C PHE A 29 7.01 -2.91 -8.73
N ASN A 30 6.39 -4.00 -8.28
CA ASN A 30 5.12 -4.43 -8.88
C ASN A 30 3.97 -3.67 -8.22
N THR A 31 3.11 -3.04 -9.00
CA THR A 31 2.20 -1.99 -8.51
C THR A 31 0.76 -2.21 -8.92
N PHE A 32 -0.15 -1.90 -8.01
CA PHE A 32 -1.57 -1.76 -8.27
C PHE A 32 -1.97 -0.29 -8.20
N ILE A 33 -2.73 0.14 -9.21
CA ILE A 33 -3.26 1.49 -9.31
C ILE A 33 -4.77 1.39 -9.46
N GLU A 34 -5.51 2.13 -8.64
CA GLU A 34 -6.94 2.35 -8.87
C GLU A 34 -7.14 3.77 -9.43
N PRO A 35 -7.38 3.91 -10.74
CA PRO A 35 -7.27 5.20 -11.43
C PRO A 35 -8.33 6.22 -11.02
N SER A 36 -9.55 5.77 -10.68
CA SER A 36 -10.65 6.68 -10.34
C SER A 36 -10.40 7.39 -9.02
N SER A 37 -9.89 6.68 -8.02
CA SER A 37 -9.56 7.25 -6.72
C SER A 37 -8.10 7.73 -6.65
N GLY A 38 -7.24 7.27 -7.57
CA GLY A 38 -5.81 7.54 -7.57
C GLY A 38 -5.07 6.83 -6.44
N TYR A 39 -5.65 5.78 -5.83
CA TYR A 39 -4.93 4.89 -4.93
C TYR A 39 -3.77 4.23 -5.67
N PHE A 40 -2.65 4.06 -4.95
CA PHE A 40 -1.51 3.33 -5.48
C PHE A 40 -0.81 2.58 -4.36
N PHE A 41 -0.46 1.33 -4.65
CA PHE A 41 0.42 0.53 -3.80
C PHE A 41 1.38 -0.31 -4.64
N GLY A 42 2.62 -0.43 -4.19
CA GLY A 42 3.65 -1.24 -4.83
C GLY A 42 4.50 -1.99 -3.83
N ILE A 43 5.04 -3.15 -4.24
CA ILE A 43 5.99 -3.95 -3.46
C ILE A 43 7.22 -4.26 -4.31
N ALA A 44 8.38 -4.25 -3.67
CA ALA A 44 9.64 -4.81 -4.14
C ALA A 44 10.16 -5.84 -3.12
N LEU A 45 10.75 -6.92 -3.62
CA LEU A 45 11.25 -8.08 -2.89
C LEU A 45 12.66 -8.44 -3.37
N PRO A 46 13.48 -9.13 -2.55
CA PRO A 46 14.70 -9.76 -3.04
C PRO A 46 14.36 -10.95 -3.95
N GLU A 47 15.31 -11.32 -4.81
CA GLU A 47 15.20 -12.55 -5.63
C GLU A 47 15.22 -13.82 -4.77
N ASP A 48 16.05 -13.85 -3.71
CA ASP A 48 16.00 -14.92 -2.72
C ASP A 48 15.00 -14.57 -1.60
N THR A 49 13.86 -15.26 -1.62
CA THR A 49 12.78 -15.10 -0.64
C THR A 49 12.82 -16.13 0.48
N SER A 50 13.73 -17.12 0.44
CA SER A 50 13.66 -18.36 1.22
C SER A 50 13.68 -18.15 2.74
N ASN A 51 14.17 -17.00 3.22
CA ASN A 51 14.12 -16.60 4.64
C ASN A 51 13.85 -15.10 4.80
N ASN A 52 13.35 -14.44 3.76
CA ASN A 52 13.17 -13.01 3.77
C ASN A 52 11.86 -12.65 4.48
N THR A 53 11.95 -11.82 5.52
CA THR A 53 10.78 -11.32 6.25
C THR A 53 10.39 -9.89 5.88
N ASP A 54 11.14 -9.27 4.96
CA ASP A 54 11.10 -7.84 4.72
C ASP A 54 10.60 -7.54 3.31
N PHE A 55 10.01 -6.38 3.10
CA PHE A 55 9.75 -5.89 1.75
C PHE A 55 9.87 -4.38 1.72
N ILE A 56 10.09 -3.82 0.53
CA ILE A 56 10.01 -2.38 0.33
C ILE A 56 8.67 -2.10 -0.33
N ALA A 57 7.92 -1.15 0.20
CA ALA A 57 6.65 -0.77 -0.38
C ALA A 57 6.57 0.72 -0.64
N THR A 58 5.74 1.08 -1.59
CA THR A 58 5.29 2.45 -1.78
C THR A 58 3.76 2.50 -1.70
N LEU A 59 3.23 3.44 -0.93
CA LEU A 59 1.80 3.67 -0.73
C LEU A 59 1.50 5.14 -0.99
N GLY A 60 0.38 5.43 -1.64
CA GLY A 60 0.03 6.82 -1.91
C GLY A 60 -1.39 7.04 -2.40
N SER A 61 -1.70 8.30 -2.65
CA SER A 61 -2.93 8.68 -3.35
C SER A 61 -2.91 10.08 -3.94
N LYS A 62 -3.93 10.39 -4.74
CA LYS A 62 -4.35 11.76 -5.05
C LYS A 62 -4.88 12.49 -3.82
N GLY A 63 -4.61 13.80 -3.75
CA GLY A 63 -5.12 14.69 -2.72
C GLY A 63 -4.39 14.55 -1.39
N THR A 64 -5.07 14.87 -0.28
CA THR A 64 -4.47 14.95 1.07
C THR A 64 -5.06 13.96 2.07
N GLY A 65 -5.91 13.05 1.60
CA GLY A 65 -6.56 12.04 2.41
C GLY A 65 -5.64 10.88 2.82
N TRP A 66 -6.24 9.85 3.41
CA TRP A 66 -5.52 8.66 3.85
C TRP A 66 -5.70 7.50 2.89
N SER A 67 -4.66 6.67 2.76
CA SER A 67 -4.69 5.37 2.09
C SER A 67 -4.28 4.28 3.07
N GLY A 68 -4.82 3.09 2.88
CA GLY A 68 -4.43 1.91 3.63
C GLY A 68 -4.39 0.66 2.76
N VAL A 69 -3.51 -0.25 3.15
CA VAL A 69 -3.35 -1.58 2.58
C VAL A 69 -3.53 -2.63 3.67
N SER A 70 -4.24 -3.72 3.34
CA SER A 70 -4.23 -4.95 4.11
C SER A 70 -3.26 -5.92 3.47
N LEU A 71 -2.27 -6.38 4.25
CA LEU A 71 -1.24 -7.29 3.76
C LEU A 71 -1.74 -8.73 3.59
N GLY A 72 -2.96 -9.05 4.03
CA GLY A 72 -3.55 -10.39 3.94
C GLY A 72 -4.98 -10.37 3.37
N GLY A 73 -5.30 -9.41 2.51
CA GLY A 73 -6.57 -9.31 1.81
C GLY A 73 -7.65 -8.57 2.61
N GLY A 74 -8.33 -9.27 3.51
CA GLY A 74 -9.45 -8.68 4.29
C GLY A 74 -9.00 -7.62 5.32
N MET A 75 -9.95 -6.84 5.83
CA MET A 75 -9.67 -5.85 6.91
C MET A 75 -9.44 -6.51 8.26
N LEU A 76 -10.26 -7.53 8.60
CA LEU A 76 -10.28 -8.12 9.93
C LEU A 76 -9.10 -9.07 10.13
N ASN A 77 -8.47 -8.97 11.30
CA ASN A 77 -7.38 -9.82 11.74
C ASN A 77 -6.13 -9.83 10.85
N LYS A 78 -6.00 -8.87 9.92
CA LYS A 78 -4.81 -8.68 9.10
C LYS A 78 -3.97 -7.51 9.59
N LEU A 79 -2.68 -7.55 9.31
CA LEU A 79 -1.81 -6.40 9.52
C LEU A 79 -2.13 -5.37 8.44
N LEU A 80 -2.55 -4.20 8.87
CA LEU A 80 -2.90 -3.07 8.03
C LEU A 80 -1.79 -2.03 8.11
N ILE A 81 -1.50 -1.37 7.01
CA ILE A 81 -0.66 -0.17 6.98
C ILE A 81 -1.56 0.97 6.54
N VAL A 82 -1.61 2.05 7.32
CA VAL A 82 -2.39 3.25 7.01
C VAL A 82 -1.47 4.45 7.04
N ALA A 83 -1.54 5.29 6.00
CA ALA A 83 -0.71 6.47 5.84
C ALA A 83 -1.47 7.66 5.23
N TRP A 84 -0.99 8.86 5.51
CA TRP A 84 -1.50 10.12 4.95
C TRP A 84 -0.43 11.22 4.98
N PRO A 85 -0.53 12.24 4.12
CA PRO A 85 0.40 13.37 4.15
C PRO A 85 0.09 14.32 5.31
N ASN A 86 1.14 14.88 5.90
CA ASN A 86 1.10 15.95 6.88
C ASN A 86 2.14 17.02 6.50
N GLY A 87 1.69 18.05 5.78
CA GLY A 87 2.60 19.00 5.13
C GLY A 87 3.44 18.28 4.06
N GLN A 88 4.76 18.40 4.15
CA GLN A 88 5.71 17.72 3.25
C GLN A 88 6.16 16.34 3.77
N SER A 89 5.66 15.92 4.94
CA SER A 89 5.94 14.61 5.54
C SER A 89 4.78 13.65 5.34
N VAL A 90 5.00 12.36 5.58
CA VAL A 90 3.93 11.35 5.67
C VAL A 90 3.89 10.80 7.08
N VAL A 91 2.69 10.70 7.64
CA VAL A 91 2.43 9.97 8.88
C VAL A 91 1.85 8.60 8.52
N ALA A 92 2.39 7.54 9.13
CA ALA A 92 1.96 6.17 8.87
C ALA A 92 1.94 5.34 10.16
N SER A 93 1.12 4.29 10.19
CA SER A 93 1.00 3.38 11.32
C SER A 93 0.62 1.96 10.87
N PHE A 94 1.07 0.97 11.63
CA PHE A 94 0.49 -0.36 11.61
C PHE A 94 -0.79 -0.40 12.41
N ARG A 95 -1.82 -1.08 11.89
CA ARG A 95 -3.11 -1.26 12.56
C ARG A 95 -3.64 -2.68 12.42
N LYS A 96 -4.52 -3.09 13.34
CA LYS A 96 -5.19 -4.41 13.30
C LYS A 96 -6.48 -4.34 14.10
N THR A 97 -7.53 -5.00 13.61
CA THR A 97 -8.83 -5.05 14.31
C THR A 97 -9.51 -6.39 14.14
N ALA A 98 -10.24 -6.83 15.16
CA ALA A 98 -11.11 -8.01 15.11
C ALA A 98 -12.54 -7.68 14.67
N ASN A 99 -12.92 -6.39 14.71
CA ASN A 99 -14.28 -5.91 14.41
C ASN A 99 -14.26 -4.80 13.35
N PHE A 100 -15.36 -4.64 12.63
CA PHE A 100 -15.54 -3.49 11.74
C PHE A 100 -15.68 -2.21 12.59
N GLY A 101 -14.69 -1.32 12.46
CA GLY A 101 -14.57 -0.10 13.26
C GLY A 101 -13.26 0.59 12.93
N ASN A 102 -12.89 1.62 13.70
CA ASN A 102 -11.59 2.25 13.55
C ASN A 102 -10.48 1.28 14.00
N PRO A 103 -9.57 0.84 13.11
CA PRO A 103 -8.52 -0.06 13.54
C PRO A 103 -7.57 0.63 14.51
N PRO A 104 -7.36 0.11 15.73
CA PRO A 104 -6.35 0.63 16.64
C PRO A 104 -4.95 0.39 16.07
N VAL A 105 -3.99 1.20 16.53
CA VAL A 105 -2.57 0.96 16.27
C VAL A 105 -2.18 -0.40 16.84
N THR A 106 -1.38 -1.14 16.08
CA THR A 106 -0.78 -2.41 16.53
C THR A 106 0.73 -2.29 16.50
N THR A 107 1.39 -2.89 17.48
CA THR A 107 2.85 -3.00 17.57
C THR A 107 3.26 -4.45 17.55
N GLY A 108 4.53 -4.72 17.27
CA GLY A 108 5.08 -6.07 17.21
C GLY A 108 6.56 -6.03 16.88
N SER A 109 7.08 -7.14 16.35
CA SER A 109 8.46 -7.21 15.85
C SER A 109 8.66 -6.47 14.52
N PHE A 110 7.58 -6.11 13.83
CA PHE A 110 7.62 -5.41 12.55
C PHE A 110 7.88 -3.92 12.71
N THR A 111 8.59 -3.33 11.75
CA THR A 111 8.87 -1.90 11.69
C THR A 111 8.61 -1.35 10.29
N GLN A 112 8.37 -0.04 10.21
CA GLN A 112 8.30 0.70 8.96
C GLN A 112 9.36 1.81 9.00
N LYS A 113 10.31 1.77 8.06
CA LYS A 113 11.40 2.75 7.96
C LYS A 113 11.28 3.48 6.63
N ALA A 114 11.03 4.79 6.69
CA ALA A 114 10.88 5.60 5.49
C ALA A 114 12.17 5.55 4.64
N ILE A 115 11.98 5.51 3.32
CA ILE A 115 13.02 5.73 2.34
C ILE A 115 12.77 7.14 1.80
N ALA A 116 13.62 8.08 2.20
CA ALA A 116 13.37 9.52 2.01
C ALA A 116 13.30 9.90 0.52
N ASN A 117 14.18 9.36 -0.33
CA ASN A 117 14.19 9.69 -1.75
C ASN A 117 12.95 9.18 -2.52
N GLY A 118 12.17 8.25 -1.97
CA GLY A 118 10.90 7.78 -2.54
C GLY A 118 9.66 8.29 -1.80
N THR A 119 9.83 9.16 -0.81
CA THR A 119 8.73 9.72 0.01
C THR A 119 8.57 11.19 -0.30
N TYR A 120 7.38 11.59 -0.75
CA TYR A 120 7.13 12.97 -1.17
C TYR A 120 5.65 13.35 -1.12
N VAL A 121 5.38 14.64 -0.98
CA VAL A 121 4.05 15.24 -1.09
C VAL A 121 4.13 16.39 -2.09
N ASN A 122 3.27 16.39 -3.11
CA ASN A 122 3.16 17.49 -4.06
C ASN A 122 1.70 17.97 -4.17
N SER A 123 1.43 18.91 -5.08
CA SER A 123 0.11 19.54 -5.24
C SER A 123 -0.99 18.58 -5.70
N THR A 124 -0.64 17.40 -6.23
CA THR A 124 -1.59 16.46 -6.82
C THR A 124 -1.63 15.11 -6.10
N HIS A 125 -0.49 14.63 -5.61
CA HIS A 125 -0.33 13.30 -5.01
C HIS A 125 0.68 13.30 -3.87
N TRP A 126 0.66 12.24 -3.08
CA TRP A 126 1.69 11.92 -2.10
C TRP A 126 2.12 10.45 -2.24
N ARG A 127 3.36 10.18 -1.82
CA ARG A 127 4.00 8.88 -1.74
C ARG A 127 4.66 8.69 -0.40
N TYR A 128 4.51 7.49 0.13
CA TYR A 128 5.25 6.97 1.24
C TYR A 128 5.95 5.70 0.80
N THR A 129 7.27 5.79 0.61
CA THR A 129 8.11 4.63 0.29
C THR A 129 8.88 4.24 1.54
N PHE A 130 8.84 2.96 1.88
CA PHE A 130 9.38 2.48 3.14
C PHE A 130 9.79 1.01 3.06
N LEU A 131 10.80 0.66 3.87
CA LEU A 131 11.08 -0.72 4.22
C LEU A 131 10.13 -1.16 5.32
N CYS A 132 9.41 -2.26 5.09
CA CYS A 132 8.66 -2.99 6.10
C CYS A 132 9.51 -4.16 6.58
N GLU A 133 10.16 -4.01 7.73
CA GLU A 133 10.96 -5.09 8.32
C GLU A 133 10.06 -6.05 9.08
N LYS A 134 10.32 -7.36 8.96
CA LYS A 134 9.61 -8.43 9.66
C LYS A 134 8.10 -8.41 9.45
N CYS A 135 7.66 -8.01 8.25
CA CYS A 135 6.26 -7.88 7.87
C CYS A 135 5.73 -9.06 7.04
N ILE A 136 6.57 -10.00 6.60
CA ILE A 136 6.13 -11.25 5.95
C ILE A 136 6.01 -12.32 7.04
N LEU A 137 4.78 -12.70 7.37
CA LEU A 137 4.44 -13.51 8.53
C LEU A 137 3.75 -14.83 8.15
N MET A 138 4.05 -15.90 8.88
CA MET A 138 3.43 -17.23 8.71
C MET A 138 2.07 -17.37 9.41
N ASP A 139 1.68 -16.39 10.23
CA ASP A 139 0.45 -16.42 11.03
C ASP A 139 -0.82 -16.02 10.25
N LYS A 140 -0.70 -15.86 8.92
CA LYS A 140 -1.75 -15.44 7.99
C LYS A 140 -2.30 -14.04 8.25
N THR A 141 -1.64 -13.22 9.06
CA THR A 141 -2.00 -11.81 9.21
C THR A 141 -1.50 -10.97 8.04
N THR A 142 -0.52 -11.48 7.29
CA THR A 142 -0.01 -10.96 6.02
C THR A 142 0.03 -12.08 4.98
N PHE A 143 0.57 -11.78 3.79
CA PHE A 143 1.09 -12.79 2.89
C PHE A 143 2.28 -13.52 3.52
N GLY A 144 2.42 -14.79 3.18
CA GLY A 144 3.47 -15.67 3.66
C GLY A 144 4.69 -15.73 2.73
N PRO A 145 5.81 -16.30 3.21
CA PRO A 145 7.05 -16.38 2.45
C PRO A 145 6.96 -17.26 1.18
N SER A 146 6.01 -18.19 1.13
CA SER A 146 5.79 -19.08 -0.01
C SER A 146 4.72 -18.61 -0.99
N ASP A 147 4.06 -17.49 -0.72
CA ASP A 147 2.99 -16.99 -1.59
C ASP A 147 3.59 -16.42 -2.87
N THR A 148 3.01 -16.75 -4.03
CA THR A 148 3.44 -16.18 -5.32
C THR A 148 2.43 -15.17 -5.87
N ALA A 149 1.16 -15.30 -5.51
CA ALA A 149 0.08 -14.39 -5.93
C ALA A 149 -0.91 -14.11 -4.78
N PRO A 150 -0.46 -13.57 -3.64
CA PRO A 150 -1.35 -13.29 -2.51
C PRO A 150 -2.35 -12.17 -2.85
N ASN A 151 -3.48 -12.18 -2.14
CA ASN A 151 -4.46 -11.11 -2.17
C ASN A 151 -4.10 -10.01 -1.17
N PHE A 152 -4.09 -8.76 -1.65
CA PHE A 152 -4.01 -7.57 -0.84
C PHE A 152 -5.36 -6.87 -0.81
N GLY A 153 -5.67 -6.24 0.31
CA GLY A 153 -6.78 -5.29 0.42
C GLY A 153 -6.29 -3.88 0.28
N TRP A 154 -7.14 -2.99 -0.23
CA TRP A 154 -6.87 -1.56 -0.23
C TRP A 154 -8.10 -0.78 0.20
N ALA A 155 -7.85 0.42 0.71
CA ALA A 155 -8.87 1.36 1.14
C ALA A 155 -8.32 2.78 1.08
N ARG A 156 -9.17 3.76 0.79
CA ARG A 156 -8.83 5.18 0.99
C ARG A 156 -10.03 6.04 1.35
N ASN A 157 -9.73 7.22 1.84
CA ASN A 157 -10.67 8.33 1.95
C ASN A 157 -9.98 9.62 1.52
N SER A 158 -10.66 10.47 0.75
CA SER A 158 -10.16 11.79 0.36
C SER A 158 -10.01 12.76 1.53
N ALA A 159 -10.70 12.52 2.65
CA ALA A 159 -10.56 13.29 3.87
C ALA A 159 -9.40 12.80 4.74
N ALA A 160 -8.52 13.72 5.12
CA ALA A 160 -7.45 13.45 6.08
C ALA A 160 -7.99 13.26 7.51
N PRO A 161 -7.25 12.57 8.39
CA PRO A 161 -7.59 12.52 9.82
C PRO A 161 -7.56 13.93 10.45
N ALA A 162 -8.42 14.17 11.44
CA ALA A 162 -8.47 15.47 12.12
C ALA A 162 -7.16 15.81 12.85
N GLN A 163 -6.56 14.81 13.51
CA GLN A 163 -5.27 14.92 14.20
C GLN A 163 -4.13 14.43 13.30
N LYS A 164 -3.87 15.10 12.18
CA LYS A 164 -2.87 14.64 11.17
C LYS A 164 -1.50 14.26 11.73
N PRO A 165 -0.90 14.99 12.70
CA PRO A 165 0.42 14.62 13.22
C PRO A 165 0.44 13.33 14.06
N ASN A 166 -0.73 12.86 14.52
CA ASN A 166 -0.84 11.70 15.40
C ASN A 166 -1.05 10.42 14.58
N ALA A 167 -0.05 9.53 14.54
CA ALA A 167 -0.15 8.24 13.84
C ALA A 167 -1.28 7.34 14.37
N ALA A 168 -1.73 7.54 15.62
CA ALA A 168 -2.87 6.84 16.21
C ALA A 168 -4.23 7.52 15.95
N ALA A 169 -4.28 8.63 15.20
CA ALA A 169 -5.51 9.35 14.93
C ALA A 169 -6.59 8.45 14.32
N ALA A 170 -7.84 8.64 14.73
CA ALA A 170 -8.96 7.98 14.09
C ALA A 170 -9.07 8.43 12.63
N VAL A 171 -9.13 7.46 11.71
CA VAL A 171 -9.45 7.70 10.31
C VAL A 171 -10.94 7.47 10.03
N SER A 172 -11.60 8.35 9.26
CA SER A 172 -12.99 8.12 8.83
C SER A 172 -13.08 6.88 7.94
N LYS A 173 -14.25 6.21 7.89
CA LYS A 173 -14.49 5.04 7.02
C LYS A 173 -14.05 5.33 5.57
N HIS A 174 -13.44 4.35 4.92
CA HIS A 174 -13.02 4.49 3.52
C HIS A 174 -14.21 4.77 2.59
N GLN A 175 -13.97 5.63 1.60
CA GLN A 175 -14.91 5.93 0.52
C GLN A 175 -14.82 4.90 -0.61
N THR A 176 -13.60 4.45 -0.91
CA THR A 176 -13.31 3.40 -1.91
C THR A 176 -12.34 2.39 -1.33
N GLN A 177 -12.46 1.16 -1.82
CA GLN A 177 -11.87 -0.04 -1.26
C GLN A 177 -11.92 -1.19 -2.27
N GLY A 178 -11.14 -2.23 -2.02
CA GLY A 178 -11.23 -3.45 -2.80
C GLY A 178 -10.14 -4.44 -2.42
N GLN A 179 -10.02 -5.48 -3.23
CA GLN A 179 -8.94 -6.45 -3.14
C GLN A 179 -8.38 -6.73 -4.54
N TYR A 180 -7.11 -7.10 -4.61
CA TYR A 180 -6.43 -7.52 -5.83
C TYR A 180 -5.36 -8.55 -5.49
N SER A 181 -5.07 -9.45 -6.43
CA SER A 181 -3.92 -10.35 -6.34
C SER A 181 -2.70 -9.67 -6.96
N LEU A 182 -1.54 -9.82 -6.34
CA LEU A 182 -0.28 -9.27 -6.87
C LEU A 182 0.71 -10.41 -7.10
N ASP A 183 1.18 -10.55 -8.33
CA ASP A 183 2.21 -11.54 -8.71
C ASP A 183 3.57 -11.11 -8.13
N LEU A 184 4.00 -11.77 -7.05
CA LEU A 184 5.24 -11.42 -6.34
C LEU A 184 6.49 -11.73 -7.17
N THR A 185 6.41 -12.59 -8.19
CA THR A 185 7.57 -12.85 -9.06
C THR A 185 7.98 -11.60 -9.85
N LYS A 186 7.04 -10.70 -10.13
CA LYS A 186 7.28 -9.41 -10.79
C LYS A 186 7.76 -8.32 -9.83
N ALA A 187 7.79 -8.59 -8.54
CA ALA A 187 8.27 -7.68 -7.51
C ALA A 187 9.75 -7.94 -7.13
N MET A 188 10.34 -9.03 -7.62
CA MET A 188 11.70 -9.45 -7.26
C MET A 188 12.76 -8.59 -7.96
N SER A 189 13.83 -8.25 -7.25
CA SER A 189 14.97 -7.51 -7.80
C SER A 189 16.27 -7.81 -7.04
N ALA A 190 17.36 -7.95 -7.80
CA ALA A 190 18.73 -8.01 -7.27
C ALA A 190 19.14 -6.74 -6.51
N ASP A 191 18.54 -5.58 -6.85
CA ASP A 191 18.84 -4.29 -6.22
C ASP A 191 18.17 -4.10 -4.85
N PHE A 192 17.33 -5.05 -4.41
CA PHE A 192 16.58 -4.94 -3.15
C PHE A 192 17.48 -4.63 -1.95
N GLY A 193 18.65 -5.29 -1.87
CA GLY A 193 19.61 -5.06 -0.78
C GLY A 193 20.14 -3.63 -0.75
N MET A 194 20.41 -3.05 -1.93
CA MET A 194 20.81 -1.65 -2.07
C MET A 194 19.68 -0.72 -1.63
N TRP A 195 18.48 -0.90 -2.14
CA TRP A 195 17.32 -0.07 -1.79
C TRP A 195 16.98 -0.14 -0.30
N LYS A 196 17.10 -1.33 0.29
CA LYS A 196 16.89 -1.56 1.73
C LYS A 196 17.86 -0.74 2.58
N SER A 197 19.11 -0.55 2.12
CA SER A 197 20.11 0.24 2.83
C SER A 197 19.73 1.73 2.96
N TRP A 198 18.78 2.21 2.16
CA TRP A 198 18.36 3.61 2.19
C TRP A 198 17.31 3.92 3.28
N ALA A 199 16.79 2.88 3.95
CA ALA A 199 15.69 3.03 4.88
C ALA A 199 16.16 3.61 6.23
N GLY A 200 15.47 4.67 6.68
CA GLY A 200 15.76 5.34 7.95
C GLY A 200 16.97 6.27 7.94
N MET A 201 17.48 6.61 6.75
CA MET A 201 18.48 7.67 6.54
C MET A 201 17.85 9.06 6.53
#